data_AF-A0A3B8WTN3-F1
#
_entry.id   AF-A0A3B8WTN3-F1
#
_cell.length_a   1.000
_cell.length_b   1.000
_cell.length_c   1.000
_cell.angle_alpha   90.00
_cell.angle_beta   90.00
_cell.angle_gamma   90.00
#
_symmetry.space_group_name_H-M   'P 1'
#
loop_
_entity.id
_entity.type
_entity.pdbx_description
1 polymer ?
#
loop_
_entity_poly.entity_id
_entity_poly.type
_entity_poly.pdbx_seq_one_letter_code
_entity_poly.pdbx_strand_id
1 'polypeptide(L)' 'GIGRKFQKPTVFEALTVFENLELAMAADKRILPTLTAIMTAEYRDRIDEILEMIGLQALRDKPAGILSHGQKQWLEIGM' A
#
# COMPACT_ATOMS: atom_id res chain seq x y z
N GLY A 1 -9.91 -1.41 -32.35
CA GLY A 1 -8.88 -0.63 -31.66
C GLY A 1 -8.47 -1.36 -30.40
N ILE A 2 -7.17 -1.52 -30.15
CA ILE A 2 -6.66 -2.25 -28.98
C ILE A 2 -6.94 -1.39 -27.73
N GLY A 3 -7.95 -1.78 -26.96
CA GLY A 3 -8.17 -1.24 -25.62
C GLY A 3 -7.09 -1.78 -24.70
N ARG A 4 -6.01 -1.01 -24.51
CA ARG A 4 -5.02 -1.31 -23.47
C ARG A 4 -5.68 -1.02 -22.13
N LYS A 5 -6.30 -2.04 -21.54
CA LYS A 5 -6.65 -2.06 -20.12
C LYS A 5 -5.32 -2.05 -19.38
N PHE A 6 -4.78 -0.87 -19.13
CA PHE A 6 -3.71 -0.72 -18.14
C PHE A 6 -4.37 -1.10 -16.82
N GLN A 7 -4.23 -2.37 -16.42
CA GLN A 7 -4.29 -2.70 -15.01
C GLN A 7 -3.27 -1.74 -14.39
N LYS A 8 -3.74 -0.72 -13.67
CA LYS A 8 -2.83 0.11 -12.89
C LYS A 8 -2.06 -0.90 -12.04
N PRO A 9 -0.71 -0.98 -12.13
CA PRO A 9 0.03 -1.86 -11.25
C PRO A 9 -0.37 -1.45 -9.84
N THR A 10 -1.00 -2.36 -9.10
CA THR A 10 -1.46 -2.08 -7.75
C THR A 10 -0.23 -1.78 -6.90
N VAL A 11 0.85 -2.55 -7.09
CA VAL A 11 2.15 -2.33 -6.46
C VAL A 11 3.09 -1.49 -7.32
N PHE A 12 3.61 -0.41 -6.74
CA PHE A 12 4.65 0.45 -7.27
C PHE A 12 6.03 -0.03 -6.83
N GLU A 13 6.78 -0.65 -7.73
CA GLU A 13 8.09 -1.25 -7.41
C GLU A 13 9.16 -0.26 -6.96
N ALA A 14 9.07 0.98 -7.44
CA ALA A 14 9.99 2.07 -7.09
C ALA A 14 9.73 2.64 -5.69
N LEU A 15 8.57 2.34 -5.10
CA LEU A 15 8.18 2.79 -3.78
C LEU A 15 8.41 1.68 -2.74
N THR A 16 8.58 2.07 -1.49
CA THR A 16 8.67 1.14 -0.38
C THR A 16 7.35 0.40 -0.14
N VAL A 17 7.41 -0.72 0.58
CA VAL A 17 6.21 -1.46 0.99
C VAL A 17 5.27 -0.55 1.80
N PHE A 18 5.83 0.28 2.68
CA PHE A 18 5.07 1.28 3.43
C PHE A 18 4.39 2.31 2.54
N GLU A 19 5.13 2.94 1.62
CA GLU A 19 4.59 3.97 0.71
C GLU A 19 3.50 3.41 -0.22
N ASN A 20 3.61 2.13 -0.58
CA ASN A 20 2.56 1.44 -1.32
C ASN A 20 1.26 1.37 -0.52
N LEU A 21 1.29 0.87 0.72
CA LEU A 21 0.12 0.82 1.60
C LEU A 21 -0.43 2.21 1.92
N GLU A 22 0.45 3.19 2.14
CA GLU A 22 0.07 4.59 2.32
C GLU A 22 -0.71 5.10 1.11
N LEU A 23 -0.19 4.95 -0.10
CA LEU A 23 -0.88 5.39 -1.31
C LEU A 23 -2.25 4.74 -1.50
N ALA A 24 -2.38 3.46 -1.17
CA ALA A 24 -3.62 2.72 -1.29
C ALA A 24 -4.69 3.24 -0.31
N MET A 25 -4.33 3.37 0.97
CA MET A 25 -5.25 3.92 1.97
C MET A 25 -5.57 5.41 1.72
N ALA A 26 -4.64 6.18 1.16
CA ALA A 26 -4.89 7.57 0.77
C ALA A 26 -5.78 7.67 -0.48
N ALA A 27 -5.77 6.67 -1.37
CA ALA A 27 -6.69 6.58 -2.49
C ALA A 27 -8.12 6.27 -2.05
N ASP A 28 -8.30 5.38 -1.07
CA ASP A 28 -9.61 5.05 -0.50
C ASP A 28 -10.25 6.25 0.22
N LYS A 29 -9.44 7.02 0.98
CA LYS A 29 -9.89 8.21 1.71
C LYS A 29 -10.24 9.42 0.83
N ARG A 30 -9.84 9.47 -0.44
CA ARG A 30 -10.19 10.59 -1.36
C ARG A 30 -11.70 10.75 -1.57
N ILE A 31 -12.50 9.80 -1.08
CA ILE A 31 -13.97 9.81 -1.16
C ILE A 31 -14.63 10.36 0.14
N LEU A 32 -13.89 10.58 1.23
CA LEU A 32 -14.43 11.05 2.52
C LEU A 32 -13.75 12.34 3.03
N PRO A 33 -14.44 13.49 3.04
CA PRO A 33 -13.87 14.75 3.51
C PRO A 33 -14.34 15.04 4.93
N THR A 34 -13.64 14.62 5.99
CA THR A 34 -14.01 15.16 7.33
C THR A 34 -12.92 15.28 8.42
N LEU A 35 -11.81 14.52 8.46
CA LEU A 35 -11.00 14.48 9.71
C LEU A 35 -9.47 14.40 9.49
N THR A 36 -8.88 15.41 8.87
CA THR A 36 -7.50 15.37 8.35
C THR A 36 -6.37 15.54 9.39
N ALA A 37 -6.64 15.98 10.62
CA ALA A 37 -5.57 16.34 11.58
C ALA A 37 -5.27 15.28 12.67
N ILE A 38 -6.24 14.45 13.05
CA ILE A 38 -6.08 13.41 14.09
C ILE A 38 -5.66 12.07 13.46
N MET A 39 -5.97 11.90 12.17
CA MET A 39 -5.79 10.64 11.45
C MET A 39 -4.33 10.22 11.26
N THR A 40 -3.31 11.08 11.34
CA THR A 40 -1.95 10.69 10.88
C THR A 40 -1.26 9.64 11.75
N ALA A 41 -1.52 9.63 13.06
CA ALA A 41 -0.95 8.62 13.96
C ALA A 41 -1.69 7.28 13.82
N GLU A 42 -3.01 7.31 14.00
CA GLU A 42 -3.90 6.15 13.81
C GLU A 42 -3.77 5.52 12.41
N TYR A 43 -3.45 6.33 11.40
CA TYR A 43 -3.19 5.86 10.05
C TYR A 43 -1.88 5.10 9.92
N ARG A 44 -0.80 5.58 10.55
CA ARG A 44 0.46 4.83 10.59
C ARG A 44 0.26 3.53 11.36
N ASP A 45 -0.42 3.59 12.51
CA ASP A 45 -0.73 2.41 13.31
C ASP A 45 -1.52 1.39 12.47
N ARG A 46 -2.48 1.85 11.66
CA ARG A 46 -3.24 0.98 10.76
C ARG A 46 -2.40 0.36 9.65
N ILE A 47 -1.47 1.09 9.06
CA ILE A 47 -0.51 0.52 8.08
C ILE A 47 0.35 -0.55 8.76
N ASP A 48 0.78 -0.30 10.00
CA ASP A 48 1.62 -1.22 10.76
C ASP A 48 0.86 -2.52 11.09
N GLU A 49 -0.41 -2.43 11.47
CA GLU A 49 -1.29 -3.59 11.65
C GLU A 49 -1.41 -4.42 10.37
N ILE A 50 -1.57 -3.76 9.20
CA ILE A 50 -1.67 -4.44 7.91
C ILE A 50 -0.34 -5.13 7.59
N LEU A 51 0.79 -4.44 7.77
CA LEU A 51 2.12 -4.98 7.56
C LEU A 51 2.41 -6.22 8.42
N GLU A 52 1.94 -6.21 9.67
CA GLU A 52 2.02 -7.38 10.54
C GLU A 52 1.11 -8.52 10.07
N MET A 53 -0.12 -8.22 9.66
CA MET A 53 -1.07 -9.22 9.15
C MET A 53 -0.57 -9.94 7.90
N ILE A 54 0.05 -9.20 6.97
CA ILE A 54 0.60 -9.76 5.73
C ILE A 54 2.06 -10.23 5.87
N GLY A 55 2.65 -10.11 7.05
CA GLY A 55 4.01 -10.57 7.35
C GLY A 55 5.13 -9.79 6.65
N LEU A 56 4.87 -8.54 6.24
CA LEU A 56 5.84 -7.67 5.55
C LEU A 56 6.48 -6.59 6.43
N GLN A 57 6.21 -6.60 7.74
CA GLN A 57 6.75 -5.62 8.70
C GLN A 57 8.28 -5.46 8.62
N ALA A 58 9.02 -6.57 8.48
CA ALA A 58 10.49 -6.52 8.34
C ALA A 58 10.99 -5.88 7.03
N LEU A 59 10.11 -5.77 6.03
CA LEU A 59 10.38 -5.22 4.71
C LEU A 59 9.72 -3.86 4.50
N ARG A 60 9.13 -3.27 5.55
CA ARG A 60 8.44 -1.98 5.54
C ARG A 60 9.15 -0.91 4.72
N ASP A 61 10.43 -0.66 5.03
CA ASP A 61 11.24 0.41 4.42
C ASP A 61 12.00 -0.06 3.17
N LYS A 62 11.73 -1.27 2.68
CA LYS A 62 12.37 -1.81 1.48
C LYS A 62 11.53 -1.49 0.25
N PRO A 63 12.14 -1.24 -0.92
CA PRO A 63 11.42 -1.09 -2.18
C PRO A 63 10.58 -2.32 -2.49
N ALA A 64 9.34 -2.15 -2.92
CA ALA A 64 8.48 -3.26 -3.30
C ALA A 64 9.05 -4.06 -4.49
N GLY A 65 9.95 -3.45 -5.29
CA GLY A 65 10.68 -4.12 -6.37
C GLY A 65 11.53 -5.31 -5.93
N ILE A 66 12.02 -5.33 -4.68
CA ILE A 66 12.84 -6.45 -4.16
C ILE A 66 12.00 -7.61 -3.60
N LEU A 67 10.68 -7.43 -3.48
CA LEU A 67 9.79 -8.47 -2.98
C LEU A 67 9.70 -9.62 -3.98
N SER A 68 9.66 -10.84 -3.45
CA SER A 68 9.29 -12.02 -4.23
C SER A 68 7.87 -11.89 -4.78
N HIS A 69 7.53 -12.68 -5.79
CA HIS A 69 6.20 -12.65 -6.41
C HIS A 69 5.07 -12.87 -5.38
N GLY A 70 5.24 -13.82 -4.45
CA GLY A 70 4.25 -14.05 -3.38
C GLY A 70 4.14 -12.89 -2.41
N GLN A 71 5.24 -12.24 -2.06
CA GLN A 71 5.22 -11.04 -1.20
C GLN A 71 4.58 -9.85 -1.90
N LYS A 72 4.79 -9.68 -3.21
CA LYS A 72 4.07 -8.67 -4.01
C LYS A 72 2.56 -8.93 -3.99
N GLN A 73 2.13 -10.18 -4.11
CA GLN A 73 0.72 -10.54 -4.04
C GLN A 73 0.10 -10.22 -2.67
N TRP A 74 0.82 -10.48 -1.58
CA TRP A 74 0.38 -10.09 -0.24
C TRP A 74 0.30 -8.58 -0.05
N LEU A 75 1.26 -7.83 -0.62
CA LEU A 75 1.21 -6.38 -0.65
C LEU A 75 -0.01 -5.88 -1.45
N GLU A 76 -0.30 -6.48 -2.61
CA GLU A 76 -1.51 -6.16 -3.40
C GLU A 76 -2.82 -6.45 -2.67
N ILE A 77 -2.85 -7.44 -1.76
CA ILE A 77 -4.02 -7.75 -0.93
C ILE A 77 -4.16 -6.75 0.23
N GLY A 78 -3.04 -6.26 0.77
CA GLY A 78 -3.02 -5.28 1.85
C GLY A 78 -3.29 -3.84 1.40
N MET A 79 -3.03 -3.54 0.13
CA MET A 79 -3.31 -2.26 -0.53
C MET A 79 -4.78 -2.15 -0.93
#